data_AF-A0A9P6TUN8-F1
#
_entry.id   AF-A0A9P6TUN8-F1
#
_cell.length_a   1.000
_cell.length_b   1.000
_cell.length_c   1.000
_cell.angle_alpha   90.00
_cell.angle_beta   90.00
_cell.angle_gamma   90.00
#
_symmetry.space_group_name_H-M   'P 1'
#
loop_
_entity.id
_entity.type
_entity.pdbx_description
1 polymer ?
#
loop_
_entity_poly.entity_id
_entity_poly.type
_entity_poly.pdbx_seq_one_letter_code
_entity_poly.pdbx_strand_id
1 'polypeptide(L)' 'MDISGSGYQERGYGHAIVAGVERYPLKITKNMGKKRVAKRSKVKPFIKVINYNHIMPTR' A
#
# COMPACT_ATOMS: atom_id res chain seq x y z
N MET A 1 -7.34 -2.68 -8.38
CA MET A 1 -7.01 -4.07 -8.01
C MET A 1 -7.39 -4.90 -9.20
N ASP A 2 -6.40 -5.30 -9.98
CA ASP A 2 -6.65 -6.24 -11.08
C ASP A 2 -6.82 -7.62 -10.43
N ILE A 3 -8.04 -8.14 -10.45
CA ILE A 3 -8.32 -9.54 -10.12
C ILE A 3 -8.29 -10.28 -11.46
N SER A 4 -7.12 -10.35 -12.07
CA SER A 4 -6.93 -11.11 -13.31
C SER A 4 -6.88 -12.59 -12.96
N GLY A 5 -8.02 -13.27 -13.08
CA GLY A 5 -8.13 -14.74 -13.05
C GLY A 5 -7.51 -15.43 -14.27
N SER A 6 -6.54 -14.82 -14.95
CA SER A 6 -5.91 -15.38 -16.14
C SER A 6 -4.59 -14.69 -16.47
N GLY A 7 -3.48 -15.35 -16.15
CA GLY A 7 -2.17 -15.07 -16.77
C GLY A 7 -0.99 -14.94 -15.82
N TYR A 8 -0.45 -16.07 -15.34
CA TYR A 8 0.95 -16.54 -15.55
C TYR A 8 1.19 -17.73 -14.60
N GLN A 9 1.58 -18.88 -15.15
CA GLN A 9 1.81 -20.14 -14.41
C GLN A 9 3.08 -20.11 -13.53
N GLU A 10 3.35 -19.05 -12.77
CA GLU A 10 4.54 -18.99 -11.91
C GLU A 10 4.28 -19.40 -10.46
N ARG A 11 3.04 -19.28 -9.98
CA ARG A 11 2.71 -19.50 -8.56
C ARG A 11 1.46 -20.35 -8.46
N GLY A 12 1.60 -21.59 -7.98
CA GLY A 12 0.51 -22.55 -7.77
C GLY A 12 -0.47 -22.17 -6.63
N TYR A 13 -0.45 -20.92 -6.17
CA TYR A 13 -1.31 -20.40 -5.12
C TYR A 13 -1.96 -19.10 -5.57
N GLY A 14 -3.19 -18.86 -5.10
CA GLY A 14 -3.87 -17.60 -5.35
C GLY A 14 -3.10 -16.42 -4.76
N HIS A 15 -2.85 -15.41 -5.58
CA HIS A 15 -2.09 -14.23 -5.21
C HIS A 15 -2.76 -12.98 -5.79
N ALA A 16 -2.51 -11.84 -5.13
CA ALA A 16 -2.98 -10.53 -5.57
C ALA A 16 -1.80 -9.57 -5.71
N ILE A 17 -1.91 -8.65 -6.68
CA ILE A 17 -1.06 -7.46 -6.72
C ILE A 17 -1.68 -6.43 -5.78
N VAL A 18 -0.99 -6.14 -4.68
CA VAL A 18 -1.42 -5.20 -3.65
C VAL A 18 -0.60 -3.93 -3.77
N ALA A 19 -1.29 -2.79 -3.87
CA ALA A 19 -0.71 -1.47 -3.65
C ALA A 19 -1.05 -1.02 -2.23
N GLY A 20 -0.05 -0.56 -1.49
CA GLY A 20 -0.24 -0.10 -0.12
C GLY A 20 0.63 1.09 0.23
N VAL A 21 0.39 1.63 1.42
CA VAL A 21 1.17 2.74 1.99
C VAL A 21 2.13 2.16 3.04
N GLU A 22 3.43 2.18 2.75
CA GLU A 22 4.47 1.71 3.68
C GLU A 22 4.64 2.71 4.82
N ARG A 23 4.63 4.00 4.48
CA ARG A 23 4.74 5.09 5.45
C ARG A 23 3.59 6.06 5.29
N TYR A 24 2.73 6.06 6.29
CA TYR A 24 1.59 6.97 6.40
C TYR A 24 2.03 8.41 6.64
N PRO A 25 1.24 9.40 6.17
CA PRO A 25 1.45 10.77 6.55
C PRO A 25 1.23 10.93 8.06
N LEU A 26 2.05 11.76 8.70
CA LEU A 26 1.92 12.04 10.12
C LEU A 26 0.92 13.18 10.34
N LYS A 27 0.20 13.17 11.47
CA LYS A 27 -0.75 14.23 11.84
C LYS A 27 -0.09 15.62 11.76
N ILE A 28 -0.81 16.54 11.13
CA ILE A 28 -0.43 17.95 10.94
C ILE A 28 -1.33 18.81 11.82
N THR A 29 -0.76 19.82 12.49
CA THR A 29 -1.50 20.82 13.27
C THR A 29 -1.22 22.22 12.73
N LYS A 30 -2.13 23.17 12.99
CA LYS A 30 -2.10 24.54 12.41
C LYS A 30 -0.81 25.31 12.73
N ASN A 31 -0.17 25.03 13.87
CA ASN A 31 1.05 25.72 14.30
C ASN A 31 2.33 25.21 13.60
N MET A 32 2.24 24.23 12.70
CA MET A 32 3.42 23.70 12.01
C MET A 32 3.85 24.59 10.84
N GLY A 33 5.16 24.88 10.77
CA GLY A 33 5.73 25.59 9.62
C GLY A 33 5.75 24.76 8.33
N LYS A 34 5.75 25.44 7.17
CA LYS A 34 5.64 24.85 5.82
C LYS A 34 6.63 23.69 5.57
N LYS A 35 7.89 23.81 6.00
CA LYS A 35 8.92 22.75 5.86
C LYS A 35 8.54 21.46 6.61
N ARG A 36 7.97 21.59 7.82
CA ARG A 36 7.57 20.44 8.65
C ARG A 36 6.31 19.77 8.10
N VAL A 37 5.37 20.56 7.60
CA VAL A 37 4.16 20.08 6.90
C VAL A 37 4.55 19.26 5.67
N ALA A 38 5.44 19.77 4.81
CA ALA A 38 5.89 19.05 3.62
C ALA A 38 6.55 17.70 3.98
N LYS A 39 7.41 17.67 5.00
CA LYS A 39 8.08 16.43 5.43
C LYS A 39 7.11 15.41 6.04
N ARG A 40 6.07 15.86 6.75
CA ARG A 40 5.06 14.99 7.38
C ARG A 40 4.00 14.47 6.41
N SER A 41 3.78 15.19 5.30
CA SER A 41 2.81 14.81 4.26
C SER A 41 3.35 13.77 3.27
N LYS A 42 4.66 13.48 3.30
CA LYS A 42 5.28 12.54 2.35
C LYS A 42 4.82 11.11 2.63
N VAL A 43 4.16 10.51 1.64
CA VAL A 43 3.74 9.11 1.63
C VAL A 43 4.80 8.27 0.90
N LYS A 44 5.11 7.08 1.43
CA LYS A 44 5.93 6.08 0.71
C LYS A 44 5.00 4.94 0.29
N PRO A 45 4.60 4.85 -0.99
CA PRO A 45 3.80 3.74 -1.49
C PRO A 45 4.67 2.49 -1.74
N PHE A 46 4.05 1.32 -1.76
CA PHE A 46 4.66 0.06 -2.21
C PHE A 46 3.70 -0.72 -3.09
N ILE A 47 4.26 -1.56 -3.96
CA ILE A 47 3.54 -2.54 -4.78
C ILE A 47 4.16 -3.90 -4.49
N LYS A 48 3.35 -4.88 -4.10
CA LYS A 48 3.83 -6.22 -3.77
C LYS A 48 2.83 -7.28 -4.23
N VAL A 49 3.35 -8.38 -4.75
CA VAL A 49 2.57 -9.60 -4.99
C VAL A 49 2.48 -10.37 -3.67
N ILE A 50 1.27 -10.56 -3.16
CA ILE A 50 1.01 -11.20 -1.86
C ILE A 50 0.04 -12.37 -2.07
N ASN A 51 0.32 -13.51 -1.41
CA ASN A 51 -0.61 -14.64 -1.35
C ASN A 51 -1.88 -14.22 -0.58
N TYR A 52 -3.07 -14.63 -1.03
CA TYR A 52 -4.33 -14.32 -0.35
C TYR A 52 -4.34 -14.69 1.14
N ASN A 53 -3.66 -15.77 1.54
CA ASN A 53 -3.59 -16.19 2.95
C ASN A 53 -2.85 -15.19 3.86
N HIS A 54 -2.07 -14.26 3.29
CA HIS A 54 -1.30 -13.26 4.03
C HIS A 54 -1.95 -11.86 3.99
N ILE A 55 -3.18 -11.76 3.51
CA ILE A 55 -3.94 -10.52 3.47
C ILE A 55 -5.08 -10.65 4.48
N MET A 56 -5.14 -9.71 5.42
CA MET A 56 -6.35 -9.50 6.20
C MET A 56 -7.28 -8.61 5.36
N PRO A 57 -8.43 -9.11 4.89
CA PRO A 57 -9.39 -8.28 4.16
C PRO A 57 -9.99 -7.25 5.13
N THR A 58 -10.03 -5.99 4.70
CA THR A 58 -10.81 -4.95 5.39
C THR A 58 -12.25 -4.98 4.88
N ARG A 59 -13.20 -4.67 5.76
CA ARG A 59 -14.65 -4.69 5.48
C ARG A 59 -15.07 -3.63 4.46
#